data_AF-A0A2W4M8L5-F1
#
_entry.id   AF-A0A2W4M8L5-F1
#
_cell.length_a   1.000
_cell.length_b   1.000
_cell.length_c   1.000
_cell.angle_alpha   90.00
_cell.angle_beta   90.00
_cell.angle_gamma   90.00
#
_symmetry.space_group_name_H-M   'P 1'
#
loop_
_entity.id
_entity.type
_entity.pdbx_description
1 polymer ?
#
loop_
_entity_poly.entity_id
_entity_poly.type
_entity_poly.pdbx_seq_one_letter_code
_entity_poly.pdbx_strand_id
1 'polypeptide(L)' 'PDEARRRELWTSRVWPGAVMVDGEIVGTWRRAGRSLTITAWADLTPDRQDAVEAEAATLPLPVGDLPIQVTWERGD' A
#
# COMPACT_ATOMS: atom_id res chain seq x y z
N PRO A 1 11.59 1.35 13.16
CA PRO A 1 11.08 0.25 12.31
C PRO A 1 11.55 -1.12 12.83
N ASP A 2 10.58 -2.01 13.10
CA ASP A 2 10.79 -3.40 13.53
C ASP A 2 11.70 -4.15 12.54
N GLU A 3 12.61 -4.97 13.05
CA GLU A 3 13.63 -5.66 12.25
C GLU A 3 13.03 -6.76 11.37
N ALA A 4 11.96 -7.41 11.83
CA ALA A 4 11.28 -8.46 11.06
C ALA A 4 10.63 -7.91 9.78
N ARG A 5 10.02 -6.71 9.86
CA ARG A 5 9.27 -6.08 8.75
C ARG A 5 10.16 -5.43 7.68
N ARG A 6 11.46 -5.24 7.96
CA ARG A 6 12.42 -4.72 6.95
C ARG A 6 12.57 -5.64 5.75
N ARG A 7 12.46 -6.97 5.94
CA ARG A 7 12.64 -7.92 4.82
C ARG A 7 11.52 -7.86 3.79
N GLU A 8 10.34 -7.43 4.19
CA GLU A 8 9.18 -7.28 3.30
C GLU A 8 9.29 -6.01 2.44
N LEU A 9 9.97 -4.97 2.95
CA LEU A 9 10.24 -3.73 2.22
C LEU A 9 11.37 -3.88 1.20
N TRP A 10 12.35 -4.76 1.44
CA TRP A 10 13.53 -4.97 0.59
C TRP A 10 13.51 -6.35 -0.12
N THR A 11 12.72 -6.52 -1.18
CA THR A 11 12.79 -7.74 -2.02
C THR A 11 13.72 -7.57 -3.25
N SER A 12 14.34 -8.67 -3.70
CA SER A 12 15.49 -8.68 -4.64
C SER A 12 15.23 -8.12 -6.05
N ARG A 13 13.97 -7.94 -6.49
CA ARG A 13 13.68 -7.53 -7.89
C ARG A 13 12.63 -6.45 -8.09
N VAL A 14 11.75 -6.20 -7.13
CA VAL A 14 10.78 -5.10 -7.18
C VAL A 14 10.58 -4.60 -5.77
N TRP A 15 10.75 -3.30 -5.55
CA TRP A 15 10.48 -2.69 -4.26
C TRP A 15 8.99 -2.44 -4.11
N PRO A 16 8.28 -3.13 -3.20
CA PRO A 16 6.95 -2.71 -2.81
C PRO A 16 7.06 -1.35 -2.11
N GLY A 17 6.08 -0.48 -2.34
CA GLY A 17 6.00 0.76 -1.59
C GLY A 17 5.55 0.49 -0.16
N ALA A 18 5.90 1.37 0.76
CA ALA A 18 5.37 1.33 2.12
C ALA A 18 4.00 2.02 2.16
N VAL A 19 3.07 1.48 2.95
CA VAL A 19 1.86 2.21 3.35
C VAL A 19 2.11 2.82 4.71
N MET A 20 1.88 4.12 4.82
CA MET A 20 2.13 4.89 6.03
C MET A 20 0.85 5.60 6.48
N VAL A 21 0.54 5.50 7.76
CA VAL A 21 -0.59 6.18 8.41
C VAL A 21 -0.09 6.77 9.71
N ASP A 22 -0.40 8.05 9.97
CA ASP A 22 0.04 8.77 11.19
C ASP A 22 1.56 8.69 11.47
N GLY A 23 2.39 8.56 10.42
CA GLY A 23 3.85 8.41 10.54
C GLY A 23 4.35 6.99 10.85
N GLU A 24 3.45 6.02 10.91
CA GLU A 24 3.76 4.60 11.12
C GLU A 24 3.62 3.81 9.82
N ILE A 25 4.57 2.91 9.53
CA ILE A 25 4.44 1.98 8.41
C ILE A 25 3.53 0.84 8.86
N VAL A 26 2.36 0.75 8.23
CA VAL A 26 1.30 -0.21 8.60
C VAL A 26 1.17 -1.36 7.60
N GLY A 27 1.94 -1.34 6.53
CA GLY A 27 1.86 -2.35 5.49
C GLY A 27 2.74 -2.04 4.30
N THR A 28 2.54 -2.84 3.25
CA THR A 28 3.17 -2.64 1.96
C THR A 28 2.11 -2.49 0.88
N TRP A 29 2.50 -1.93 -0.25
CA TRP A 29 1.68 -1.95 -1.45
C TRP A 29 2.48 -2.34 -2.68
N ARG A 30 1.77 -2.99 -3.60
CA ARG A 30 2.27 -3.39 -4.91
C ARG A 30 1.30 -2.90 -5.98
N ARG A 31 1.80 -2.74 -7.20
CA ARG A 31 0.94 -2.39 -8.34
C ARG A 31 1.14 -3.31 -9.52
N ALA A 32 0.06 -3.52 -10.25
CA ALA A 32 0.03 -4.15 -11.55
C ALA A 32 -0.95 -3.40 -12.46
N GLY A 33 -0.43 -2.61 -13.40
CA GLY A 33 -1.26 -1.71 -14.22
C GLY A 33 -2.00 -0.68 -13.36
N ARG A 34 -3.33 -0.71 -13.41
CA ARG A 34 -4.23 0.16 -12.61
C ARG A 34 -4.62 -0.43 -11.25
N SER A 35 -4.22 -1.66 -10.97
CA SER A 35 -4.52 -2.33 -9.71
C SER A 35 -3.43 -2.04 -8.69
N LEU A 36 -3.83 -1.49 -7.55
CA LEU A 36 -2.99 -1.24 -6.40
C LEU A 36 -3.46 -2.17 -5.28
N THR A 37 -2.59 -3.08 -4.88
CA THR A 37 -2.87 -4.02 -3.79
C THR A 37 -2.13 -3.55 -2.55
N ILE A 38 -2.85 -3.39 -1.45
CA ILE A 38 -2.32 -3.02 -0.14
C ILE A 38 -2.37 -4.25 0.75
N THR A 39 -1.23 -4.61 1.32
CA THR A 39 -1.11 -5.68 2.32
C THR A 39 -0.87 -5.02 3.67
N ALA A 40 -1.90 -5.00 4.53
CA ALA A 40 -1.82 -4.43 5.87
C ALA A 40 -1.32 -5.47 6.88
N TRP A 41 -0.40 -5.08 7.77
CA TRP A 41 0.16 -5.95 8.81
C TRP A 41 -0.71 -6.02 10.08
N ALA A 42 -1.67 -5.11 10.21
CA ALA A 42 -2.61 -5.02 11.32
C ALA A 42 -3.98 -4.57 10.82
N ASP A 43 -5.01 -4.75 11.65
CA ASP A 43 -6.32 -4.15 11.38
C ASP A 43 -6.22 -2.63 11.40
N LEU A 44 -6.63 -2.02 10.30
CA LEU A 44 -6.82 -0.59 10.20
C LEU A 44 -8.29 -0.26 10.45
N THR A 45 -8.52 0.85 11.14
CA THR A 45 -9.87 1.41 11.25
C THR A 45 -10.37 1.85 9.87
N PRO A 46 -11.69 1.88 9.64
CA PRO A 46 -12.24 2.37 8.37
C PRO A 46 -11.71 3.75 7.96
N ASP A 47 -11.65 4.70 8.89
CA ASP A 47 -11.13 6.05 8.64
C ASP A 47 -9.69 6.05 8.11
N ARG A 48 -8.86 5.12 8.59
CA ARG A 48 -7.47 4.97 8.15
C ARG A 48 -7.38 4.31 6.78
N GLN A 49 -8.26 3.36 6.49
CA GLN A 49 -8.36 2.78 5.15
C GLN A 49 -8.82 3.84 4.14
N ASP A 50 -9.83 4.64 4.47
CA ASP A 50 -10.36 5.70 3.62
C ASP A 50 -9.29 6.77 3.31
N ALA A 51 -8.49 7.16 4.31
CA ALA A 51 -7.38 8.09 4.10
C ALA A 51 -6.35 7.54 3.11
N VAL A 52 -5.99 6.25 3.24
CA VAL A 52 -5.04 5.59 2.34
C VAL A 52 -5.62 5.46 0.93
N GLU A 53 -6.91 5.13 0.79
CA GLU A 53 -7.59 5.04 -0.50
C GLU A 53 -7.68 6.40 -1.22
N ALA A 54 -7.96 7.46 -0.46
CA ALA A 54 -7.99 8.83 -0.99
C ALA A 54 -6.62 9.24 -1.52
N GLU A 55 -5.53 8.96 -0.80
CA GLU A 55 -4.19 9.24 -1.30
C GLU A 55 -3.84 8.38 -2.52
N ALA A 56 -4.16 7.08 -2.47
CA ALA A 56 -3.90 6.16 -3.57
C ALA A 56 -4.57 6.63 -4.88
N ALA A 57 -5.76 7.23 -4.80
CA ALA A 57 -6.48 7.79 -5.95
C ALA A 57 -5.79 9.01 -6.59
N THR A 58 -4.91 9.70 -5.86
CA THR A 58 -4.17 10.89 -6.36
C THR A 58 -2.84 10.54 -7.03
N LEU A 59 -2.41 9.28 -6.98
CA LEU A 59 -1.12 8.87 -7.53
C LEU A 59 -1.06 9.17 -9.04
N PRO A 60 -0.05 9.92 -9.51
CA PRO A 60 0.11 10.22 -10.93
C PRO A 60 0.60 8.97 -11.64
N LEU A 61 -0.34 8.11 -12.05
CA LEU A 61 -0.01 6.84 -12.71
C LEU A 61 -0.13 6.96 -14.24
N PRO A 62 0.81 6.36 -15.01
CA PRO A 62 0.77 6.35 -16.47
C PRO A 62 -0.23 5.30 -17.01
N VAL A 63 -1.52 5.42 -16.65
CA VAL A 63 -2.59 4.49 -17.03
C VAL A 63 -3.86 5.21 -17.51
N GLY A 64 -3.72 6.22 -18.38
CA GLY A 64 -4.88 6.91 -18.97
C GLY A 64 -5.84 7.53 -17.95
N ASP A 65 -7.05 7.91 -18.39
CA ASP A 65 -8.06 8.58 -17.54
C ASP A 65 -8.88 7.64 -16.64
N LEU A 66 -8.46 6.38 -16.46
CA LEU A 66 -9.22 5.42 -15.66
C LEU A 66 -8.80 5.44 -14.18
N PRO A 67 -9.76 5.31 -13.24
CA PRO A 67 -9.46 5.32 -11.81
C PRO A 67 -8.65 4.10 -11.38
N ILE A 68 -7.84 4.31 -10.34
CA ILE A 68 -7.03 3.28 -9.69
C ILE A 68 -7.96 2.35 -8.90
N GLN A 69 -7.73 1.05 -8.98
CA GLN A 69 -8.48 0.07 -8.18
C GLN A 69 -7.62 -0.37 -7.00
N VAL A 70 -8.11 -0.09 -5.78
CA VAL A 70 -7.44 -0.52 -4.54
C VAL A 70 -8.03 -1.84 -4.07
N THR A 71 -7.17 -2.73 -3.57
CA THR A 71 -7.58 -4.01 -2.97
C THR A 71 -6.76 -4.26 -1.72
N TRP A 72 -7.43 -4.66 -0.64
CA TRP A 72 -6.79 -4.93 0.66
C TRP A 72 -6.56 -6.42 0.87
N GLU A 73 -5.37 -6.77 1.33
CA GLU A 73 -4.93 -8.09 1.77
C GLU A 73 -4.42 -7.99 3.21
N ARG A 74 -4.55 -9.07 3.98
CA ARG A 74 -3.87 -9.21 5.28
C ARG A 74 -2.49 -9.82 5.05
N GLY A 75 -1.46 -9.21 5.63
CA GLY A 75 -0.13 -9.80 5.75
C GLY A 75 0.02 -10.55 7.07
N ASP A 76 0.79 -11.63 7.05
CA ASP A 76 1.24 -12.37 8.24
C ASP A 76 2.37 -11.61 8.96
#